data_AF-A0A923RB41-F1
#
_entry.id   AF-A0A923RB41-F1
#
_cell.length_a   1.000
_cell.length_b   1.000
_cell.length_c   1.000
_cell.angle_alpha   90.00
_cell.angle_beta   90.00
_cell.angle_gamma   90.00
#
_symmetry.space_group_name_H-M   'P 1'
#
loop_
_entity.id
_entity.type
_entity.pdbx_description
1 polymer ?
#
loop_
_entity_poly.entity_id
_entity_poly.type
_entity_poly.pdbx_seq_one_letter_code
_entity_poly.pdbx_strand_id
1 'polypeptide(L)'
;MRKGLPWIVIGVVLLGLAYFLKAAPGITPSTAVSPTPSPLAEVSPSASPVELQLPRSAKKLEAKDQRKLVVLQQILSSHNDNDPRMDTELTNLNVSVKKAMVQYYAEMPAEKRNDRGTIVFLIGRELNSKADLDFMKSVLMEKPCLSLKNCDETAEAANGEDEHLEGINATTANYPQLNAIRACVAQYRDVLGRKPPNQAFADQIISTLREATRSPNPSIANEATNALHYLKQ
;
A
#
# COMPACT_ATOMS: atom_id res chain seq x y z
N MET A 1 -27.54 33.60 41.28
CA MET A 1 -28.79 33.37 40.55
C MET A 1 -28.65 32.10 39.71
N ARG A 2 -29.53 31.11 39.95
CA ARG A 2 -29.55 29.79 39.31
C ARG A 2 -30.33 29.85 37.99
N LYS A 3 -29.78 29.31 36.91
CA LYS A 3 -30.46 28.83 35.68
C LYS A 3 -29.53 27.73 35.13
N GLY A 4 -29.86 26.46 34.94
CA GLY A 4 -31.11 25.79 34.64
C GLY A 4 -30.81 24.90 33.42
N LEU A 5 -30.31 23.68 33.65
CA LEU A 5 -29.83 22.75 32.62
C LEU A 5 -31.03 21.91 32.09
N PRO A 6 -31.32 21.88 30.78
CA PRO A 6 -32.49 21.15 30.26
C PRO A 6 -32.24 19.65 30.07
N TRP A 7 -33.17 18.87 30.63
CA TRP A 7 -33.28 17.41 30.69
C TRP A 7 -33.77 16.75 29.37
N ILE A 8 -33.06 16.91 28.24
CA ILE A 8 -33.51 16.33 26.95
C ILE A 8 -32.43 15.46 26.27
N VAL A 9 -31.79 14.55 27.02
CA VAL A 9 -30.82 13.59 26.43
C VAL A 9 -31.14 12.12 26.74
N ILE A 10 -32.17 11.82 27.53
CA ILE A 10 -32.43 10.44 28.00
C ILE A 10 -33.49 9.68 27.14
N GLY A 11 -33.99 10.28 26.05
CA GLY A 11 -35.11 9.71 25.27
C GLY A 11 -34.76 8.82 24.06
N VAL A 12 -33.53 8.83 23.54
CA VAL A 12 -33.22 8.24 22.22
C VAL A 12 -32.48 6.89 22.30
N VAL A 13 -31.98 6.49 23.48
CA VAL A 13 -31.13 5.29 23.61
C VAL A 13 -31.92 3.99 23.77
N LEU A 14 -33.24 4.02 24.01
CA LEU A 14 -34.03 2.81 24.33
C LEU A 14 -34.92 2.26 23.19
N LEU A 15 -34.93 2.89 22.01
CA LEU A 15 -35.73 2.42 20.86
C LEU A 15 -34.91 1.67 19.78
N GLY A 16 -33.58 1.57 19.93
CA GLY A 16 -32.70 0.88 18.97
C GLY A 16 -32.54 -0.63 19.19
N LEU A 17 -32.95 -1.16 20.35
CA LEU A 17 -32.69 -2.56 20.73
C LEU A 17 -33.78 -3.56 20.31
N ALA A 18 -34.93 -3.09 19.82
CA ALA A 18 -36.05 -3.96 19.44
C ALA A 18 -36.06 -4.41 17.97
N TYR A 19 -35.19 -3.86 17.12
CA TYR A 19 -35.19 -4.16 15.67
C TYR A 19 -34.19 -5.24 15.22
N PHE A 20 -33.34 -5.76 16.11
CA PHE A 20 -32.32 -6.76 15.76
C PHE A 20 -32.72 -8.22 16.02
N LEU A 21 -33.95 -8.49 16.47
CA LEU A 21 -34.46 -9.84 16.71
C LEU A 21 -35.45 -10.28 15.63
N LYS A 22 -35.16 -9.99 14.35
CA LYS A 22 -35.91 -10.58 13.23
C LYS A 22 -35.14 -11.79 12.69
N ALA A 23 -35.70 -12.95 13.01
CA ALA A 23 -35.21 -14.30 12.75
C ALA A 23 -34.68 -14.51 11.32
N ALA A 24 -33.49 -15.10 11.22
CA ALA A 24 -32.97 -15.67 9.99
C ALA A 24 -33.64 -17.05 9.73
N PRO A 25 -34.02 -17.35 8.48
CA PRO A 25 -34.57 -18.66 8.11
C PRO A 25 -33.50 -19.75 8.14
N GLY A 26 -33.96 -20.96 8.46
CA GLY A 26 -33.14 -22.12 8.81
C GLY A 26 -32.09 -22.52 7.78
N ILE A 27 -30.86 -22.69 8.26
CA ILE A 27 -29.77 -23.36 7.55
C ILE A 27 -30.04 -24.86 7.63
N THR A 28 -30.34 -25.47 6.49
CA THR A 28 -30.34 -26.92 6.31
C THR A 28 -28.93 -27.47 6.53
N PRO A 29 -28.73 -28.54 7.32
CA PRO A 29 -27.43 -29.16 7.47
C PRO A 29 -27.01 -29.82 6.14
N SER A 30 -25.96 -29.27 5.53
CA SER A 30 -25.29 -29.87 4.38
C SER A 30 -24.52 -31.11 4.85
N THR A 31 -24.85 -32.24 4.24
CA THR A 31 -24.24 -33.55 4.47
C THR A 31 -22.74 -33.48 4.23
N ALA A 32 -21.95 -33.63 5.30
CA ALA A 32 -20.50 -33.71 5.23
C ALA A 32 -20.09 -35.03 4.54
N VAL A 33 -19.60 -34.92 3.30
CA VAL A 33 -18.89 -36.01 2.62
C VAL A 33 -17.45 -35.97 3.12
N SER A 34 -17.03 -36.99 3.88
CA SER A 34 -15.63 -37.19 4.28
C SER A 34 -14.74 -37.33 3.04
N PRO A 35 -13.73 -36.47 2.84
CA PRO A 35 -12.67 -36.75 1.88
C PRO A 35 -11.70 -37.76 2.47
N THR A 36 -11.48 -38.84 1.71
CA THR A 36 -10.43 -39.84 1.91
C THR A 36 -9.06 -39.16 2.01
N PRO A 37 -8.21 -39.50 3.00
CA PRO A 37 -6.86 -38.96 3.09
C PRO A 37 -5.98 -39.53 1.98
N SER A 38 -5.60 -38.69 1.01
CA SER A 38 -4.53 -38.99 0.06
C SER A 38 -3.19 -39.08 0.80
N PRO A 39 -2.31 -40.03 0.41
CA PRO A 39 -1.02 -40.20 1.06
C PRO A 39 -0.14 -38.97 0.83
N LEU A 40 0.41 -38.46 1.94
CA LEU A 40 1.39 -37.39 1.99
C LEU A 40 2.60 -37.77 1.12
N ALA A 41 2.69 -37.19 -0.07
CA ALA A 41 3.93 -37.15 -0.83
C ALA A 41 4.91 -36.27 -0.06
N GLU A 42 5.98 -36.89 0.44
CA GLU A 42 7.09 -36.24 1.10
C GLU A 42 7.83 -35.36 0.07
N VAL A 43 7.44 -34.08 0.02
CA VAL A 43 8.11 -33.07 -0.82
C VAL A 43 9.45 -32.74 -0.16
N SER A 44 10.50 -33.37 -0.66
CA SER A 44 11.89 -33.09 -0.29
C SER A 44 12.26 -31.64 -0.64
N PRO A 45 12.62 -30.77 0.31
CA PRO A 45 12.94 -29.37 0.04
C PRO A 45 14.38 -29.27 -0.47
N SER A 46 14.60 -29.60 -1.74
CA SER A 46 15.84 -29.27 -2.45
C SER A 46 15.75 -27.85 -3.03
N ALA A 47 15.65 -26.85 -2.15
CA ALA A 47 15.82 -25.46 -2.56
C ALA A 47 17.31 -25.11 -2.51
N SER A 48 17.94 -25.01 -3.69
CA SER A 48 19.25 -24.38 -3.81
C SER A 48 19.24 -22.99 -3.15
N PRO A 49 20.31 -22.56 -2.47
CA PRO A 49 20.38 -21.23 -1.90
C PRO A 49 20.20 -20.23 -3.04
N VAL A 50 19.08 -19.51 -3.05
CA VAL A 50 18.91 -18.36 -3.92
C VAL A 50 19.98 -17.37 -3.50
N GLU A 51 21.04 -17.26 -4.31
CA GLU A 51 22.10 -16.29 -4.08
C GLU A 51 21.48 -14.90 -4.24
N LEU A 52 21.17 -14.28 -3.10
CA LEU A 52 20.59 -12.95 -3.01
C LEU A 52 21.54 -11.94 -3.65
N GLN A 53 21.26 -11.56 -4.89
CA GLN A 53 22.00 -10.52 -5.60
C GLN A 53 21.58 -9.17 -5.04
N LEU A 54 22.30 -8.70 -4.03
CA LEU A 54 22.19 -7.33 -3.56
C LEU A 54 22.63 -6.35 -4.67
N PRO A 55 21.90 -5.24 -4.89
CA PRO A 55 22.31 -4.24 -5.86
C PRO A 55 23.72 -3.73 -5.53
N ARG A 56 24.51 -3.35 -6.55
CA ARG A 56 25.92 -2.95 -6.35
C ARG A 56 26.09 -1.81 -5.33
N SER A 57 25.08 -0.94 -5.20
CA SER A 57 25.02 0.13 -4.21
C SER A 57 24.97 -0.37 -2.76
N ALA A 58 24.40 -1.56 -2.52
CA ALA A 58 24.32 -2.18 -1.21
C ALA A 58 25.68 -2.61 -0.66
N LYS A 59 26.65 -2.96 -1.53
CA LYS A 59 27.98 -3.44 -1.10
C LYS A 59 28.77 -2.41 -0.30
N LYS A 60 28.40 -1.13 -0.36
CA LYS A 60 29.05 -0.02 0.37
C LYS A 60 28.33 0.36 1.66
N LEU A 61 27.25 -0.33 2.02
CA LEU A 61 26.49 -0.05 3.23
C LEU A 61 27.07 -0.76 4.45
N GLU A 62 26.78 -0.23 5.64
CA GLU A 62 27.04 -0.91 6.90
C GLU A 62 26.31 -2.25 6.98
N ALA A 63 26.85 -3.22 7.73
CA ALA A 63 26.29 -4.57 7.82
C ALA A 63 24.81 -4.59 8.22
N LYS A 64 24.41 -3.71 9.15
CA LYS A 64 23.01 -3.56 9.59
C LYS A 64 22.07 -3.09 8.46
N ASP A 65 22.57 -2.25 7.56
CA ASP A 65 21.80 -1.68 6.46
C ASP A 65 21.73 -2.66 5.29
N GLN A 66 22.81 -3.40 5.04
CA GLN A 66 22.81 -4.54 4.12
C GLN A 66 21.79 -5.59 4.54
N ARG A 67 21.70 -5.88 5.85
CA ARG A 67 20.71 -6.82 6.39
C ARG A 67 19.27 -6.42 6.04
N LYS A 68 18.93 -5.12 6.11
CA LYS A 68 17.59 -4.64 5.71
C LYS A 68 17.29 -4.92 4.25
N LEU A 69 18.27 -4.74 3.36
CA LEU A 69 18.09 -5.05 1.93
C LEU A 69 17.94 -6.56 1.68
N VAL A 70 18.67 -7.41 2.43
CA VAL A 70 18.49 -8.86 2.38
C VAL A 70 17.08 -9.25 2.83
N VAL A 71 16.61 -8.68 3.95
CA VAL A 71 15.26 -8.95 4.46
C VAL A 71 14.20 -8.50 3.45
N LEU A 72 14.34 -7.31 2.87
CA LEU A 72 13.46 -6.85 1.79
C LEU A 72 13.41 -7.87 0.65
N GLN A 73 14.57 -8.31 0.14
CA GLN A 73 14.60 -9.27 -0.96
C GLN A 73 13.96 -10.61 -0.60
N GLN A 74 14.11 -11.08 0.64
CA GLN A 74 13.43 -12.29 1.11
C GLN A 74 11.91 -12.12 1.14
N ILE A 75 11.41 -10.97 1.61
CA ILE A 75 9.97 -10.66 1.65
C ILE A 75 9.40 -10.60 0.23
N LEU A 76 10.10 -9.91 -0.68
CA LEU A 76 9.67 -9.82 -2.07
C LEU A 76 9.69 -11.18 -2.77
N SER A 77 10.70 -12.01 -2.49
CA SER A 77 10.80 -13.35 -3.08
C SER A 77 9.79 -14.34 -2.51
N SER A 78 9.33 -14.14 -1.28
CA SER A 78 8.30 -14.99 -0.65
C SER A 78 6.88 -14.57 -1.03
N HIS A 79 6.71 -13.41 -1.67
CA HIS A 79 5.40 -12.81 -1.97
C HIS A 79 4.47 -12.68 -0.75
N ASN A 80 5.05 -12.57 0.46
CA ASN A 80 4.31 -12.39 1.69
C ASN A 80 4.18 -10.88 2.03
N ASP A 81 3.07 -10.28 1.63
CA ASP A 81 2.73 -8.87 1.87
C ASP A 81 2.39 -8.56 3.34
N ASN A 82 2.21 -9.60 4.16
CA ASN A 82 1.92 -9.52 5.60
C ASN A 82 3.12 -9.97 6.45
N ASP A 83 4.34 -9.95 5.90
CA ASP A 83 5.53 -10.37 6.64
C ASP A 83 5.79 -9.43 7.83
N PRO A 84 5.78 -9.93 9.08
CA PRO A 84 5.92 -9.08 10.28
C PRO A 84 7.29 -8.38 10.37
N ARG A 85 8.28 -8.82 9.58
CA ARG A 85 9.59 -8.16 9.47
C ARG A 85 9.50 -6.79 8.80
N MET A 86 8.43 -6.51 8.04
CA MET A 86 8.19 -5.17 7.50
C MET A 86 8.04 -4.12 8.61
N ASP A 87 7.44 -4.48 9.74
CA ASP A 87 7.19 -3.57 10.86
C ASP A 87 8.26 -3.63 11.95
N THR A 88 9.10 -4.67 11.94
CA THR A 88 10.11 -4.88 12.98
C THR A 88 11.54 -4.64 12.46
N GLU A 89 11.90 -5.20 11.30
CA GLU A 89 13.26 -5.13 10.75
C GLU A 89 13.44 -4.02 9.70
N LEU A 90 12.38 -3.65 8.97
CA LEU A 90 12.41 -2.64 7.90
C LEU A 90 11.95 -1.25 8.35
N THR A 91 12.18 -0.91 9.62
CA THR A 91 11.93 0.43 10.19
C THR A 91 13.22 1.25 10.25
N ASN A 92 13.14 2.57 10.46
CA ASN A 92 14.27 3.49 10.57
C ASN A 92 15.23 3.37 9.37
N LEU A 93 14.69 3.52 8.17
CA LEU A 93 15.39 3.50 6.90
C LEU A 93 16.19 4.79 6.74
N ASN A 94 17.52 4.67 6.73
CA ASN A 94 18.37 5.81 6.42
C ASN A 94 18.39 6.10 4.92
N VAL A 95 18.97 7.26 4.57
CA VAL A 95 19.04 7.76 3.18
C VAL A 95 19.69 6.75 2.23
N SER A 96 20.75 6.07 2.66
CA SER A 96 21.48 5.13 1.83
C SER A 96 20.67 3.86 1.54
N VAL A 97 19.92 3.36 2.54
CA VAL A 97 19.01 2.22 2.38
C VAL A 97 17.86 2.59 1.45
N LYS A 98 17.20 3.74 1.67
CA LYS A 98 16.12 4.23 0.80
C LYS A 98 16.60 4.37 -0.65
N LYS A 99 17.79 4.92 -0.86
CA LYS A 99 18.40 5.05 -2.19
C LYS A 99 18.60 3.69 -2.86
N ALA A 100 19.06 2.68 -2.13
CA ALA A 100 19.19 1.33 -2.66
C ALA A 100 17.82 0.69 -2.99
N MET A 101 16.80 0.93 -2.16
CA MET A 101 15.42 0.48 -2.44
C MET A 101 14.84 1.16 -3.69
N VAL A 102 15.05 2.47 -3.87
CA VAL A 102 14.63 3.21 -5.08
C VAL A 102 15.34 2.67 -6.32
N GLN A 103 16.63 2.34 -6.22
CA GLN A 103 17.35 1.71 -7.32
C GLN A 103 16.75 0.34 -7.66
N TYR A 104 16.50 -0.49 -6.64
CA TYR A 104 15.88 -1.80 -6.84
C TYR A 104 14.48 -1.68 -7.48
N TYR A 105 13.70 -0.68 -7.06
CA TYR A 105 12.41 -0.33 -7.66
C TYR A 105 12.53 0.01 -9.16
N ALA A 106 13.54 0.79 -9.55
CA ALA A 106 13.76 1.18 -10.94
C ALA A 106 14.19 0.00 -11.83
N GLU A 107 14.84 -1.01 -11.26
CA GLU A 107 15.30 -2.21 -11.97
C GLU A 107 14.20 -3.28 -12.11
N MET A 108 13.10 -3.18 -11.36
CA MET A 108 11.98 -4.12 -11.43
C MET A 108 11.11 -3.89 -12.67
N PRO A 109 10.61 -4.96 -13.32
CA PRO A 109 9.53 -4.87 -14.30
C PRO A 109 8.33 -4.12 -13.74
N ALA A 110 7.64 -3.38 -14.60
CA ALA A 110 6.51 -2.55 -14.21
C ALA A 110 5.35 -3.43 -13.68
N GLU A 111 5.22 -4.65 -14.19
CA GLU A 111 4.22 -5.67 -13.87
C GLU A 111 4.31 -6.18 -12.43
N LYS A 112 5.47 -6.05 -11.77
CA LYS A 112 5.67 -6.47 -10.37
C LYS A 112 5.02 -5.50 -9.37
N ARG A 113 3.72 -5.24 -9.52
CA ARG A 113 2.98 -4.20 -8.79
C ARG A 113 2.97 -4.40 -7.28
N ASN A 114 2.84 -5.64 -6.81
CA ASN A 114 2.89 -5.94 -5.38
C ASN A 114 4.27 -5.60 -4.80
N ASP A 115 5.34 -6.13 -5.41
CA ASP A 115 6.72 -5.90 -4.96
C ASP A 115 7.08 -4.39 -4.99
N ARG A 116 6.70 -3.71 -6.08
CA ARG A 116 6.83 -2.26 -6.24
C ARG A 116 6.07 -1.52 -5.14
N GLY A 117 4.82 -1.90 -4.88
CA GLY A 117 3.96 -1.29 -3.87
C GLY A 117 4.50 -1.45 -2.46
N THR A 118 5.11 -2.60 -2.14
CA THR A 118 5.81 -2.83 -0.87
C THR A 118 6.96 -1.85 -0.67
N ILE A 119 7.79 -1.60 -1.70
CA ILE A 119 8.88 -0.61 -1.60
C ILE A 119 8.33 0.79 -1.40
N VAL A 120 7.28 1.17 -2.13
CA VAL A 120 6.64 2.48 -1.97
C VAL A 120 6.07 2.63 -0.56
N PHE A 121 5.42 1.61 -0.02
CA PHE A 121 4.92 1.60 1.35
C PHE A 121 6.05 1.82 2.36
N LEU A 122 7.14 1.06 2.26
CA LEU A 122 8.27 1.14 3.19
C LEU A 122 8.94 2.52 3.19
N ILE A 123 9.17 3.10 2.01
CA ILE A 123 9.74 4.44 1.89
C ILE A 123 8.72 5.50 2.36
N GLY A 124 7.46 5.35 1.98
CA GLY A 124 6.37 6.27 2.28
C GLY A 124 6.04 6.35 3.77
N ARG A 125 6.20 5.26 4.51
CA ARG A 125 6.05 5.24 5.99
C ARG A 125 7.03 6.17 6.69
N GLU A 126 8.17 6.45 6.08
CA GLU A 126 9.24 7.26 6.66
C GLU A 126 9.60 8.48 5.80
N LEU A 127 8.61 9.03 5.10
CA LEU A 127 8.77 10.16 4.18
C LEU A 127 9.30 11.40 4.91
N ASN A 128 10.57 11.76 4.70
CA ASN A 128 11.22 12.80 5.51
C ASN A 128 12.19 13.71 4.74
N SER A 129 12.32 13.50 3.44
CA SER A 129 13.24 14.28 2.61
C SER A 129 12.63 14.63 1.26
N LYS A 130 13.23 15.63 0.59
CA LYS A 130 12.88 15.97 -0.80
C LYS A 130 13.11 14.78 -1.73
N ALA A 131 14.17 13.99 -1.51
CA ALA A 131 14.45 12.81 -2.32
C ALA A 131 13.33 11.76 -2.24
N ASP A 132 12.73 11.59 -1.05
CA ASP A 132 11.58 10.69 -0.89
C ASP A 132 10.36 11.21 -1.67
N LEU A 133 10.12 12.53 -1.65
CA LEU A 133 9.03 13.15 -2.41
C LEU A 133 9.25 13.09 -3.93
N ASP A 134 10.49 13.25 -4.39
CA ASP A 134 10.84 13.08 -5.80
C ASP A 134 10.58 11.64 -6.24
N PHE A 135 10.86 10.65 -5.39
CA PHE A 135 10.50 9.26 -5.64
C PHE A 135 8.98 9.05 -5.67
N MET A 136 8.22 9.54 -4.68
CA MET A 136 6.74 9.44 -4.69
C MET A 136 6.16 10.05 -5.95
N LYS A 137 6.66 11.23 -6.35
CA LYS A 137 6.28 11.89 -7.60
C LYS A 137 6.56 11.00 -8.81
N SER A 138 7.73 10.36 -8.90
CA SER A 138 8.02 9.46 -10.03
C SER A 138 7.05 8.28 -10.11
N VAL A 139 6.65 7.72 -8.97
CA VAL A 139 5.68 6.62 -8.89
C VAL A 139 4.31 7.11 -9.38
N LEU A 140 3.86 8.27 -8.89
CA LEU A 140 2.55 8.87 -9.25
C LEU A 140 2.44 9.22 -10.74
N MET A 141 3.57 9.42 -11.42
CA MET A 141 3.64 9.74 -12.85
C MET A 141 3.90 8.51 -13.74
N GLU A 142 3.93 7.30 -13.19
CA GLU A 142 4.02 6.08 -13.99
C GLU A 142 2.82 5.94 -14.92
N LYS A 143 3.09 5.45 -16.13
CA LYS A 143 2.04 5.12 -17.10
C LYS A 143 1.13 4.02 -16.54
N PRO A 144 -0.17 4.04 -16.89
CA PRO A 144 -1.06 2.93 -16.59
C PRO A 144 -0.49 1.61 -17.12
N CYS A 145 -0.67 0.55 -16.36
CA CYS A 145 -0.37 -0.80 -16.78
C CYS A 145 -1.60 -1.65 -16.53
N LEU A 146 -2.25 -2.04 -17.61
CA LEU A 146 -3.57 -2.65 -17.58
C LEU A 146 -3.52 -4.19 -17.65
N SER A 147 -2.31 -4.75 -17.64
CA SER A 147 -2.06 -6.19 -17.65
C SER A 147 -1.09 -6.55 -16.54
N LEU A 148 -1.39 -7.63 -15.82
CA LEU A 148 -0.52 -8.19 -14.78
C LEU A 148 0.69 -8.94 -15.38
N LYS A 149 0.67 -9.19 -16.69
CA LYS A 149 1.68 -9.98 -17.39
C LYS A 149 2.60 -9.11 -18.26
N ASN A 150 2.07 -8.05 -18.87
CA ASN A 150 2.83 -7.21 -19.78
C ASN A 150 2.21 -5.82 -19.92
N CYS A 151 2.88 -4.78 -19.40
CA CYS A 151 2.40 -3.41 -19.44
C CYS A 151 2.38 -2.78 -20.85
N ASP A 152 2.98 -3.43 -21.84
CA ASP A 152 2.94 -2.99 -23.25
C ASP A 152 1.70 -3.49 -24.00
N GLU A 153 0.92 -4.39 -23.41
CA GLU A 153 -0.37 -4.83 -23.98
C GLU A 153 -1.42 -3.72 -23.84
N THR A 154 -2.12 -3.42 -24.93
CA THR A 154 -3.26 -2.48 -24.89
C THR A 154 -4.44 -3.12 -24.17
N ALA A 155 -5.28 -2.28 -23.54
CA ALA A 155 -6.48 -2.72 -22.81
C ALA A 155 -7.39 -3.65 -23.64
N GLU A 156 -7.38 -3.48 -24.96
CA GLU A 156 -8.16 -4.26 -25.93
C GLU A 156 -7.81 -5.76 -25.92
N ALA A 157 -6.59 -6.13 -25.51
CA ALA A 157 -6.17 -7.53 -25.36
C ALA A 157 -6.60 -8.16 -24.02
N ALA A 158 -7.02 -7.34 -23.04
CA ALA A 158 -7.45 -7.79 -21.71
C ALA A 158 -8.98 -7.89 -21.57
N ASN A 159 -9.74 -7.47 -22.58
CA ASN A 159 -11.20 -7.46 -22.61
C ASN A 159 -11.78 -8.87 -22.84
N GLY A 160 -11.68 -9.73 -21.84
CA GLY A 160 -12.56 -10.88 -21.65
C GLY A 160 -13.73 -10.49 -20.76
N GLU A 161 -14.86 -10.08 -21.37
CA GLU A 161 -16.27 -10.05 -20.92
C GLU A 161 -16.71 -9.82 -19.46
N ASP A 162 -15.88 -9.35 -18.52
CA ASP A 162 -16.30 -9.17 -17.12
C ASP A 162 -15.96 -7.77 -16.55
N GLU A 163 -16.91 -6.82 -16.63
CA GLU A 163 -16.84 -5.47 -16.02
C GLU A 163 -16.54 -5.54 -14.50
N HIS A 164 -16.88 -6.66 -13.83
CA HIS A 164 -16.57 -6.86 -12.42
C HIS A 164 -15.08 -7.11 -12.15
N LEU A 165 -14.32 -7.61 -13.12
CA LEU A 165 -12.86 -7.81 -12.99
C LEU A 165 -12.08 -6.52 -13.22
N GLU A 166 -12.63 -5.56 -13.98
CA GLU A 166 -11.97 -4.27 -14.25
C GLU A 166 -11.72 -3.46 -12.97
N GLY A 167 -12.68 -3.43 -12.03
CA GLY A 167 -12.55 -2.70 -10.77
C GLY A 167 -11.52 -3.31 -9.79
N ILE A 168 -11.44 -4.64 -9.73
CA ILE A 168 -10.47 -5.36 -8.88
C ILE A 168 -9.06 -5.25 -9.46
N ASN A 169 -8.94 -5.36 -10.79
CA ASN A 169 -7.67 -5.18 -11.49
C ASN A 169 -7.18 -3.74 -11.39
N ALA A 170 -8.06 -2.74 -11.42
CA ALA A 170 -7.67 -1.33 -11.30
C ALA A 170 -7.02 -1.01 -9.95
N THR A 171 -7.54 -1.54 -8.83
CA THR A 171 -6.94 -1.28 -7.50
C THR A 171 -5.57 -1.94 -7.36
N THR A 172 -5.44 -3.19 -7.81
CA THR A 172 -4.20 -3.95 -7.77
C THR A 172 -3.15 -3.35 -8.72
N ALA A 173 -3.55 -2.97 -9.94
CA ALA A 173 -2.67 -2.34 -10.92
C ALA A 173 -2.11 -1.00 -10.44
N ASN A 174 -2.92 -0.26 -9.69
CA ASN A 174 -2.58 1.06 -9.18
C ASN A 174 -1.97 1.04 -7.77
N TYR A 175 -1.75 -0.14 -7.20
CA TYR A 175 -1.35 -0.29 -5.80
C TYR A 175 -0.12 0.54 -5.39
N PRO A 176 0.99 0.59 -6.18
CA PRO A 176 2.12 1.47 -5.86
C PRO A 176 1.73 2.95 -5.79
N GLN A 177 0.92 3.42 -6.73
CA GLN A 177 0.50 4.82 -6.82
C GLN A 177 -0.45 5.20 -5.69
N LEU A 178 -1.39 4.31 -5.33
CA LEU A 178 -2.28 4.51 -4.20
C LEU A 178 -1.51 4.55 -2.88
N ASN A 179 -0.50 3.69 -2.70
CA ASN A 179 0.39 3.74 -1.53
C ASN A 179 1.16 5.06 -1.46
N ALA A 180 1.64 5.60 -2.58
CA ALA A 180 2.31 6.90 -2.62
C ALA A 180 1.37 8.05 -2.19
N ILE A 181 0.12 8.07 -2.66
CA ILE A 181 -0.87 9.08 -2.23
C ILE A 181 -1.13 8.97 -0.72
N ARG A 182 -1.39 7.75 -0.23
CA ARG A 182 -1.68 7.50 1.20
C ARG A 182 -0.51 7.92 2.08
N ALA A 183 0.72 7.62 1.68
CA ALA A 183 1.93 8.04 2.38
C ALA A 183 2.05 9.58 2.45
N CYS A 184 1.84 10.28 1.33
CA CYS A 184 1.83 11.74 1.31
C CYS A 184 0.76 12.33 2.25
N VAL A 185 -0.48 11.81 2.21
CA VAL A 185 -1.56 12.28 3.09
C VAL A 185 -1.24 12.05 4.57
N ALA A 186 -0.76 10.85 4.91
CA ALA A 186 -0.39 10.52 6.29
C ALA A 186 0.75 11.44 6.79
N GLN A 187 1.80 11.62 5.98
CA GLN A 187 2.93 12.45 6.33
C GLN A 187 2.54 13.93 6.46
N TYR A 188 1.64 14.44 5.62
CA TYR A 188 1.16 15.82 5.73
C TYR A 188 0.50 16.06 7.09
N ARG A 189 -0.38 15.14 7.52
CA ARG A 189 -1.05 15.24 8.82
C ARG A 189 -0.06 15.18 9.98
N ASP A 190 0.92 14.26 9.91
CA ASP A 190 1.98 14.16 10.92
C ASP A 190 2.78 15.47 11.03
N VAL A 191 3.20 16.04 9.90
CA VAL A 191 3.99 17.27 9.85
C VAL A 191 3.25 18.46 10.46
N LEU A 192 1.95 18.58 10.20
CA LEU A 192 1.11 19.64 10.79
C LEU A 192 0.82 19.41 12.29
N GLY A 193 0.85 18.17 12.76
CA GLY A 193 0.67 17.84 14.18
C GLY A 193 1.88 18.20 15.06
N ARG A 194 3.06 18.42 14.47
CA ARG A 194 4.30 18.77 15.19
C ARG A 194 4.32 20.24 15.65
N LYS A 195 5.10 20.54 16.69
CA LYS A 195 5.26 21.89 17.25
C LYS A 195 6.75 22.31 17.31
N PRO A 196 7.22 23.29 16.50
CA PRO A 196 6.49 23.96 15.41
C PRO A 196 6.30 23.03 14.20
N PRO A 197 5.27 23.27 13.36
CA PRO A 197 5.07 22.50 12.14
C PRO A 197 6.17 22.80 11.13
N ASN A 198 6.63 21.78 10.40
CA ASN A 198 7.54 21.97 9.27
C ASN A 198 6.76 22.36 8.01
N GLN A 199 6.34 23.62 7.94
CA GLN A 199 5.50 24.13 6.84
C GLN A 199 6.15 23.93 5.47
N ALA A 200 7.47 24.14 5.36
CA ALA A 200 8.19 23.99 4.11
C ALA A 200 8.12 22.55 3.55
N PHE A 201 8.13 21.53 4.40
CA PHE A 201 7.96 20.15 3.96
C PHE A 201 6.49 19.81 3.67
N ALA A 202 5.55 20.35 4.45
CA ALA A 202 4.12 20.23 4.19
C ALA A 202 3.74 20.79 2.80
N ASP A 203 4.29 21.96 2.43
CA ASP A 203 4.06 22.58 1.13
C ASP A 203 4.64 21.74 -0.03
N GLN A 204 5.78 21.09 0.19
CA GLN A 204 6.34 20.15 -0.79
C GLN A 204 5.44 18.93 -0.99
N ILE A 205 4.86 18.37 0.08
CA ILE A 205 3.89 17.26 -0.03
C ILE A 205 2.66 17.69 -0.85
N ILE A 206 2.11 18.88 -0.57
CA ILE A 206 0.98 19.43 -1.34
C ILE A 206 1.37 19.64 -2.81
N SER A 207 2.58 20.11 -3.08
CA SER A 207 3.09 20.25 -4.45
C SER A 207 3.14 18.91 -5.18
N THR A 208 3.67 17.87 -4.53
CA THR A 208 3.69 16.50 -5.07
C THR A 208 2.28 15.99 -5.38
N LEU A 209 1.31 16.18 -4.48
CA LEU A 209 -0.08 15.77 -4.71
C LEU A 209 -0.75 16.57 -5.83
N ARG A 210 -0.48 17.88 -5.96
CA ARG A 210 -0.96 18.71 -7.09
C ARG A 210 -0.41 18.26 -8.43
N GLU A 211 0.82 17.77 -8.46
CA GLU A 211 1.37 17.22 -9.68
C GLU A 211 0.71 15.90 -10.05
N ALA A 212 0.40 15.06 -9.06
CA ALA A 212 -0.31 13.81 -9.27
C ALA A 212 -1.73 13.97 -9.84
N THR A 213 -2.36 15.16 -9.71
CA THR A 213 -3.64 15.44 -10.41
C THR A 213 -3.49 15.50 -11.94
N ARG A 214 -2.26 15.47 -12.45
CA ARG A 214 -1.92 15.38 -13.87
C ARG A 214 -1.30 14.04 -14.23
N SER A 215 -1.49 13.02 -13.38
CA SER A 215 -1.02 11.66 -13.64
C SER A 215 -1.58 11.16 -14.99
N PRO A 216 -0.79 10.42 -15.78
CA PRO A 216 -1.30 9.75 -16.98
C PRO A 216 -2.33 8.66 -16.66
N ASN A 217 -2.51 8.31 -15.38
CA ASN A 217 -3.53 7.39 -14.90
C ASN A 217 -4.73 8.17 -14.32
N PRO A 218 -5.91 8.17 -14.98
CA PRO A 218 -7.07 8.93 -14.54
C PRO A 218 -7.52 8.61 -13.12
N SER A 219 -7.48 7.33 -12.71
CA SER A 219 -7.84 6.91 -11.36
C SER A 219 -6.94 7.55 -10.30
N ILE A 220 -5.64 7.67 -10.60
CA ILE A 220 -4.65 8.32 -9.72
C ILE A 220 -4.82 9.83 -9.71
N ALA A 221 -5.09 10.45 -10.86
CA ALA A 221 -5.37 11.88 -10.95
C ALA A 221 -6.59 12.28 -10.10
N ASN A 222 -7.66 11.47 -10.17
CA ASN A 222 -8.87 11.65 -9.37
C ASN A 222 -8.59 11.45 -7.87
N GLU A 223 -7.88 10.39 -7.51
CA GLU A 223 -7.53 10.11 -6.11
C GLU A 223 -6.66 11.23 -5.51
N ALA A 224 -5.70 11.78 -6.27
CA ALA A 224 -4.89 12.92 -5.85
C ALA A 224 -5.74 14.19 -5.65
N THR A 225 -6.74 14.40 -6.51
CA THR A 225 -7.70 15.50 -6.37
C THR A 225 -8.53 15.35 -5.09
N ASN A 226 -9.03 14.15 -4.82
CA ASN A 226 -9.77 13.84 -3.60
C ASN A 226 -8.92 14.04 -2.34
N ALA A 227 -7.67 13.56 -2.37
CA ALA A 227 -6.72 13.74 -1.28
C ALA A 227 -6.48 15.24 -1.00
N LEU A 228 -6.26 16.06 -2.02
CA LEU A 228 -6.10 17.51 -1.87
C LEU A 228 -7.35 18.20 -1.34
N HIS A 229 -8.54 17.73 -1.73
CA HIS A 229 -9.79 18.26 -1.18
C HIS A 229 -9.91 17.92 0.31
N TYR A 230 -9.64 16.68 0.68
CA TYR A 230 -9.66 16.23 2.07
C TYR A 230 -8.69 17.01 2.96
N LEU A 231 -7.48 17.30 2.48
CA LEU A 231 -6.46 18.02 3.27
C LEU A 231 -6.78 19.51 3.50
N LYS A 232 -7.80 20.08 2.84
CA LYS A 232 -8.24 21.47 3.04
C LYS A 232 -9.35 21.62 4.09
N GLN A 233 -9.97 20.52 4.50
CA GLN A 233 -11.02 20.49 5.52
C GLN A 233 -10.40 20.48 6.92
#